data_AF-A0A916URK9-F1
#
_entry.id   AF-A0A916URK9-F1
#
_cell.length_a   1.000
_cell.length_b   1.000
_cell.length_c   1.000
_cell.angle_alpha   90.00
_cell.angle_beta   90.00
_cell.angle_gamma   90.00
#
_symmetry.space_group_name_H-M   'P 1'
#
loop_
_entity.id
_entity.type
_entity.pdbx_description
1 polymer ?
#
loop_
_entity_poly.entity_id
_entity_poly.type
_entity_poly.pdbx_seq_one_letter_code
_entity_poly.pdbx_strand_id
1 'polypeptide(L)'
;MTEGAPHSFDPETIIALRREISGRGYESFQTYEIDDYNGEPPFPYFVVTVGNVTYNSEDMGQGELCINYLIWALSRLSENSILLIEEPESHLPPRAQNALMNYIAEASIDRSLSVVVSTHSQHTLENFAAANITLLTREGINFVLNHKPVRTLLHESLRIVNLTPTIIITEDNSAGAFLKYLIFHLDESLLELVDIGWANGWTDLDEILKRFPSELKKIHIRLVYDGDQRGIDRPNVNFPFHYLPDADDPAKLMADAVKANIAKFSESFPADTQRVRSALAIQAQTDAKDYFHNVVRALGEIADLKTVYKVATLVWLSIPENKIKAEKFLADLSKSLEI
;
A
#
# COMPACT_ATOMS: atom_id res chain seq x y z
N MET A 1 30.34 43.36 -15.72
CA MET A 1 29.04 42.78 -16.10
C MET A 1 28.35 42.42 -14.80
N THR A 2 27.41 43.26 -14.38
CA THR A 2 26.75 43.24 -13.07
C THR A 2 25.26 43.52 -13.28
N GLU A 3 24.60 42.70 -14.08
CA GLU A 3 23.13 42.65 -14.21
C GLU A 3 22.74 41.17 -14.25
N GLY A 4 21.84 40.77 -13.34
CA GLY A 4 21.40 39.38 -13.13
C GLY A 4 21.66 38.77 -11.74
N ALA A 5 21.87 39.55 -10.67
CA ALA A 5 22.32 39.03 -9.37
C ALA A 5 21.16 38.54 -8.45
N PRO A 6 21.24 37.32 -7.86
CA PRO A 6 20.82 37.09 -6.50
C PRO A 6 21.75 37.92 -5.61
N HIS A 7 21.19 38.88 -4.88
CA HIS A 7 21.94 39.70 -3.94
C HIS A 7 22.30 38.96 -2.64
N SER A 8 21.99 37.66 -2.53
CA SER A 8 22.20 36.83 -1.35
C SER A 8 22.38 35.35 -1.72
N PHE A 9 22.98 34.57 -0.82
CA PHE A 9 22.95 33.12 -0.88
C PHE A 9 21.51 32.58 -0.81
N ASP A 10 21.28 31.41 -1.40
CA ASP A 10 20.02 30.68 -1.26
C ASP A 10 19.74 30.45 0.25
N PRO A 11 18.47 30.47 0.70
CA PRO A 11 18.13 30.17 2.09
C PRO A 11 18.62 28.78 2.51
N GLU A 12 19.09 28.64 3.75
CA GLU A 12 19.62 27.36 4.26
C GLU A 12 18.61 26.20 4.15
N THR A 13 17.32 26.47 4.21
CA THR A 13 16.26 25.47 3.98
C THR A 13 16.32 24.87 2.56
N ILE A 14 16.50 25.70 1.54
CA ILE A 14 16.65 25.27 0.15
C ILE A 14 18.00 24.58 -0.06
N ILE A 15 19.07 25.08 0.57
CA ILE A 15 20.38 24.42 0.51
C ILE A 15 20.30 23.03 1.13
N ALA A 16 19.66 22.87 2.28
CA ALA A 16 19.46 21.58 2.93
C ALA A 16 18.69 20.60 2.04
N LEU A 17 17.61 21.04 1.38
CA LEU A 17 16.88 20.26 0.40
C LEU A 17 17.78 19.81 -0.77
N ARG A 18 18.57 20.73 -1.33
CA ARG A 18 19.54 20.41 -2.40
C ARG A 18 20.54 19.36 -1.94
N ARG A 19 21.05 19.44 -0.70
CA ARG A 19 21.96 18.43 -0.11
C ARG A 19 21.28 17.08 0.06
N GLU A 20 20.03 17.08 0.50
CA GLU A 20 19.25 15.85 0.71
C GLU A 20 19.08 15.10 -0.62
N ILE A 21 18.60 15.79 -1.65
CA ILE A 21 18.33 15.19 -2.96
C ILE A 21 19.63 14.83 -3.67
N SER A 22 20.60 15.75 -3.79
CA SER A 22 21.83 15.48 -4.56
C SER A 22 22.85 14.60 -3.83
N GLY A 23 22.77 14.53 -2.50
CA GLY A 23 23.80 13.91 -1.66
C GLY A 23 25.12 14.69 -1.62
N ARG A 24 25.17 15.93 -2.14
CA ARG A 24 26.36 16.79 -2.11
C ARG A 24 26.43 17.59 -0.81
N GLY A 25 27.65 17.84 -0.34
CA GLY A 25 27.91 18.67 0.84
C GLY A 25 27.97 20.17 0.51
N TYR A 26 26.91 20.75 -0.07
CA TYR A 26 26.87 22.16 -0.44
C TYR A 26 27.08 23.08 0.77
N GLU A 27 28.19 23.80 0.89
CA GLU A 27 28.40 24.75 1.99
C GLU A 27 27.72 26.09 1.71
N SER A 28 27.78 26.53 0.46
CA SER A 28 27.06 27.71 -0.02
C SER A 28 26.50 27.46 -1.42
N PHE A 29 25.36 28.08 -1.71
CA PHE A 29 24.70 27.97 -3.00
C PHE A 29 24.13 29.33 -3.41
N GLN A 30 24.32 29.71 -4.66
CA GLN A 30 23.75 30.92 -5.24
C GLN A 30 23.05 30.57 -6.55
N THR A 31 21.76 30.89 -6.63
CA THR A 31 20.95 30.74 -7.84
C THR A 31 20.76 32.08 -8.55
N TYR A 32 21.40 32.22 -9.70
CA TYR A 32 21.23 33.32 -10.63
C TYR A 32 20.10 33.00 -11.60
N GLU A 33 19.28 33.99 -11.91
CA GLU A 33 18.27 33.87 -12.97
C GLU A 33 18.69 34.72 -14.14
N ILE A 34 18.83 34.06 -15.30
CA ILE A 34 19.15 34.71 -16.56
C ILE A 34 17.84 34.83 -17.32
N ASP A 35 17.29 36.04 -17.37
CA ASP A 35 16.00 36.37 -17.98
C ASP A 35 16.11 37.22 -19.26
N ASP A 36 17.31 37.74 -19.56
CA ASP A 36 17.61 38.51 -20.78
C ASP A 36 18.71 37.82 -21.63
N TYR A 37 18.37 36.66 -22.21
CA TYR A 37 19.27 35.93 -23.10
C TYR A 37 18.58 35.60 -24.43
N ASN A 38 18.73 36.48 -25.42
CA ASN A 38 18.29 36.24 -26.81
C ASN A 38 16.84 35.77 -26.98
N GLY A 39 15.93 36.18 -26.09
CA GLY A 39 14.52 35.77 -26.13
C GLY A 39 14.25 34.34 -25.67
N GLU A 40 15.25 33.66 -25.08
CA GLU A 40 15.05 32.41 -24.38
C GLU A 40 14.20 32.62 -23.12
N PRO A 41 13.40 31.62 -22.72
CA PRO A 41 12.77 31.64 -21.40
C PRO A 41 13.81 31.79 -20.28
N PRO A 42 13.44 32.40 -19.14
CA PRO A 42 14.35 32.51 -18.01
C PRO A 42 14.90 31.13 -17.62
N PHE A 43 16.19 31.06 -17.27
CA PHE A 43 16.83 29.83 -16.81
C PHE A 43 17.84 30.11 -15.69
N PRO A 44 18.13 29.10 -14.84
CA PRO A 44 19.00 29.31 -13.71
C PRO A 44 20.47 29.09 -14.07
N TYR A 45 21.34 29.84 -13.40
CA TYR A 45 22.78 29.63 -13.35
C TYR A 45 23.21 29.49 -11.89
N PHE A 46 24.04 28.51 -11.59
CA PHE A 46 24.37 28.13 -10.23
C PHE A 46 25.85 28.37 -9.95
N VAL A 47 26.14 28.94 -8.78
CA VAL A 47 27.49 29.03 -8.22
C VAL A 47 27.46 28.37 -6.86
N VAL A 48 28.32 27.36 -6.68
CA VAL A 48 28.27 26.49 -5.49
C VAL A 48 29.65 26.30 -4.90
N THR A 49 29.70 26.15 -3.57
CA THR A 49 30.93 25.82 -2.84
C THR A 49 30.73 24.51 -2.09
N VAL A 50 31.68 23.59 -2.26
CA VAL A 50 31.75 22.31 -1.55
C VAL A 50 33.17 22.15 -1.01
N GLY A 51 33.35 22.24 0.30
CA GLY A 51 34.67 22.32 0.91
C GLY A 51 35.45 23.53 0.38
N ASN A 52 36.66 23.27 -0.13
CA ASN A 52 37.54 24.32 -0.67
C ASN A 52 37.37 24.57 -2.17
N VAL A 53 36.35 24.00 -2.81
CA VAL A 53 36.14 24.11 -4.26
C VAL A 53 34.85 24.88 -4.53
N THR A 54 34.97 25.95 -5.32
CA THR A 54 33.84 26.69 -5.88
C THR A 54 33.78 26.41 -7.38
N TYR A 55 32.59 26.05 -7.87
CA TYR A 55 32.36 25.71 -9.26
C TYR A 55 30.96 26.15 -9.70
N ASN A 56 30.74 26.16 -11.01
CA ASN A 56 29.54 26.72 -11.61
C ASN A 56 28.67 25.66 -12.31
N SER A 57 27.54 26.07 -12.87
CA SER A 57 26.64 25.19 -13.64
C SER A 57 27.36 24.37 -14.71
N GLU A 58 28.36 24.93 -15.40
CA GLU A 58 29.08 24.22 -16.47
C GLU A 58 29.93 23.05 -15.95
N ASP A 59 30.33 23.11 -14.67
CA ASP A 59 31.15 22.10 -14.01
C ASP A 59 30.31 21.03 -13.29
N MET A 60 28.98 21.24 -13.19
CA MET A 60 28.07 20.30 -12.54
C MET A 60 27.92 19.01 -13.36
N GLY A 61 27.92 17.86 -12.68
CA GLY A 61 27.47 16.62 -13.31
C GLY A 61 26.01 16.72 -13.75
N GLN A 62 25.61 16.01 -14.80
CA GLN A 62 24.26 16.11 -15.37
C GLN A 62 23.13 15.90 -14.36
N GLY A 63 23.24 14.89 -13.48
CA GLY A 63 22.23 14.65 -12.44
C GLY A 63 22.17 15.77 -11.40
N GLU A 64 23.31 16.35 -11.07
CA GLU A 64 23.40 17.49 -10.16
C GLU A 64 22.76 18.75 -10.76
N LEU A 65 23.08 19.05 -12.02
CA LEU A 65 22.48 20.17 -12.74
C LEU A 65 20.95 19.98 -12.88
N CYS A 66 20.52 18.77 -13.24
CA CYS A 66 19.11 18.42 -13.41
C CYS A 66 18.29 18.62 -12.12
N ILE A 67 18.77 18.13 -10.97
CA ILE A 67 18.09 18.35 -9.67
C ILE A 67 17.97 19.83 -9.37
N ASN A 68 19.07 20.57 -9.48
CA ASN A 68 19.10 21.97 -9.11
C ASN A 68 18.20 22.81 -10.03
N TYR A 69 18.14 22.46 -11.31
CA TYR A 69 17.21 23.04 -12.28
C TYR A 69 15.76 22.71 -11.92
N LEU A 70 15.45 21.45 -11.61
CA LEU A 70 14.09 21.02 -11.26
C LEU A 70 13.59 21.70 -9.97
N ILE A 71 14.43 21.83 -8.94
CA ILE A 71 14.11 22.58 -7.72
C ILE A 71 13.77 24.03 -8.05
N TRP A 72 14.60 24.69 -8.87
CA TRP A 72 14.35 26.07 -9.31
C TRP A 72 13.03 26.16 -10.10
N ALA A 73 12.80 25.27 -11.07
CA ALA A 73 11.61 25.27 -11.90
C ALA A 73 10.32 25.08 -11.06
N LEU A 74 10.33 24.13 -10.13
CA LEU A 74 9.22 23.85 -9.22
C LEU A 74 8.90 25.06 -8.32
N SER A 75 9.92 25.78 -7.85
CA SER A 75 9.73 26.97 -7.01
C SER A 75 9.04 28.14 -7.73
N ARG A 76 9.06 28.13 -9.07
CA ARG A 76 8.45 29.14 -9.94
C ARG A 76 7.04 28.79 -10.42
N LEU A 77 6.55 27.59 -10.14
CA LEU A 77 5.23 27.18 -10.58
C LEU A 77 4.15 28.03 -9.92
N SER A 78 3.19 28.46 -10.74
CA SER A 78 1.98 29.09 -10.23
C SER A 78 1.13 28.08 -9.46
N GLU A 79 0.43 28.55 -8.43
CA GLU A 79 -0.54 27.74 -7.71
C GLU A 79 -1.65 27.24 -8.66
N ASN A 80 -2.30 26.13 -8.31
CA ASN A 80 -3.42 25.53 -9.05
C ASN A 80 -3.11 25.19 -10.51
N SER A 81 -1.88 24.75 -10.79
CA SER A 81 -1.43 24.39 -12.13
C SER A 81 -1.26 22.88 -12.31
N ILE A 82 -1.12 22.46 -13.58
CA ILE A 82 -0.83 21.07 -13.94
C ILE A 82 0.67 20.96 -14.21
N LEU A 83 1.32 20.01 -13.55
CA LEU A 83 2.74 19.71 -13.70
C LEU A 83 2.88 18.37 -14.43
N LEU A 84 3.47 18.40 -15.63
CA LEU A 84 3.81 17.22 -16.41
C LEU A 84 5.32 17.04 -16.37
N ILE A 85 5.79 15.90 -15.86
CA ILE A 85 7.23 15.60 -15.77
C ILE A 85 7.50 14.23 -16.39
N GLU A 86 8.51 14.19 -17.26
CA GLU A 86 9.02 12.96 -17.83
C GLU A 86 10.28 12.51 -17.10
N GLU A 87 10.25 11.30 -16.55
CA GLU A 87 11.38 10.59 -15.92
C GLU A 87 12.30 11.50 -15.07
N PRO A 88 11.77 12.17 -14.02
CA PRO A 88 12.57 13.07 -13.18
C PRO A 88 13.80 12.38 -12.54
N GLU A 89 13.79 11.05 -12.49
CA GLU A 89 14.84 10.23 -11.91
C GLU A 89 16.03 9.90 -12.82
N SER A 90 15.98 10.16 -14.14
CA SER A 90 16.82 9.46 -15.14
C SER A 90 18.33 9.64 -15.00
N HIS A 91 18.79 10.55 -14.15
CA HIS A 91 20.21 10.78 -13.84
C HIS A 91 20.56 10.60 -12.36
N LEU A 92 19.66 10.04 -11.56
CA LEU A 92 19.72 10.06 -10.11
C LEU A 92 19.96 8.69 -9.49
N PRO A 93 20.82 8.59 -8.46
CA PRO A 93 20.92 7.36 -7.67
C PRO A 93 19.61 7.11 -6.91
N PRO A 94 19.25 5.85 -6.59
CA PRO A 94 17.98 5.50 -5.94
C PRO A 94 17.60 6.36 -4.73
N ARG A 95 18.58 6.66 -3.85
CA ARG A 95 18.37 7.51 -2.67
C ARG A 95 17.85 8.91 -3.03
N ALA A 96 18.38 9.49 -4.11
CA ALA A 96 18.01 10.82 -4.59
C ALA A 96 16.62 10.84 -5.23
N GLN A 97 16.21 9.73 -5.85
CA GLN A 97 14.89 9.60 -6.48
C GLN A 97 13.77 9.73 -5.42
N ASN A 98 13.89 9.03 -4.30
CA ASN A 98 12.90 9.12 -3.22
C ASN A 98 12.80 10.54 -2.64
N ALA A 99 13.95 11.18 -2.37
CA ALA A 99 13.98 12.55 -1.87
C ALA A 99 13.35 13.54 -2.87
N LEU A 100 13.63 13.38 -4.16
CA LEU A 100 13.05 14.21 -5.21
C LEU A 100 11.53 14.03 -5.30
N MET A 101 11.04 12.79 -5.28
CA MET A 101 9.61 12.50 -5.36
C MET A 101 8.86 13.01 -4.13
N ASN A 102 9.45 12.94 -2.94
CA ASN A 102 8.89 13.55 -1.73
C ASN A 102 8.77 15.07 -1.89
N TYR A 103 9.80 15.74 -2.42
CA TYR A 103 9.74 17.17 -2.68
C TYR A 103 8.68 17.55 -3.73
N ILE A 104 8.53 16.77 -4.81
CA ILE A 104 7.46 16.97 -5.80
C ILE A 104 6.08 16.81 -5.13
N ALA A 105 5.92 15.81 -4.26
CA ALA A 105 4.68 15.59 -3.52
C ALA A 105 4.37 16.75 -2.56
N GLU A 106 5.36 17.24 -1.82
CA GLU A 106 5.24 18.42 -0.95
C GLU A 106 4.84 19.66 -1.75
N ALA A 107 5.57 19.97 -2.84
CA ALA A 107 5.26 21.08 -3.73
C ALA A 107 3.85 20.97 -4.33
N SER A 108 3.37 19.75 -4.58
CA SER A 108 2.01 19.51 -5.08
C SER A 108 0.93 19.91 -4.08
N ILE A 109 1.19 19.72 -2.79
CA ILE A 109 0.26 20.10 -1.72
C ILE A 109 0.33 21.61 -1.52
N ASP A 110 1.53 22.15 -1.32
CA ASP A 110 1.75 23.57 -0.99
C ASP A 110 1.20 24.51 -2.07
N ARG A 111 1.30 24.10 -3.34
CA ARG A 111 0.87 24.91 -4.49
C ARG A 111 -0.41 24.40 -5.15
N SER A 112 -1.07 23.38 -4.57
CA SER A 112 -2.27 22.76 -5.13
C SER A 112 -2.08 22.31 -6.59
N LEU A 113 -0.96 21.63 -6.88
CA LEU A 113 -0.63 21.16 -8.22
C LEU A 113 -1.32 19.83 -8.53
N SER A 114 -1.77 19.68 -9.78
CA SER A 114 -2.09 18.37 -10.34
C SER A 114 -0.87 17.81 -11.06
N VAL A 115 -0.23 16.79 -10.49
CA VAL A 115 1.04 16.27 -11.00
C VAL A 115 0.84 14.97 -11.77
N VAL A 116 1.39 14.89 -12.98
CA VAL A 116 1.50 13.67 -13.78
C VAL A 116 2.98 13.41 -14.05
N VAL A 117 3.44 12.23 -13.63
CA VAL A 117 4.84 11.80 -13.81
C VAL A 117 4.85 10.53 -14.64
N SER A 118 5.67 10.49 -15.70
CA SER A 118 6.09 9.22 -16.29
C SER A 118 7.38 8.76 -15.62
N THR A 119 7.47 7.46 -15.35
CA THR A 119 8.63 6.88 -14.65
C THR A 119 8.82 5.43 -15.08
N HIS A 120 10.08 5.03 -15.19
CA HIS A 120 10.49 3.63 -15.28
C HIS A 120 11.17 3.15 -14.00
N SER A 121 11.36 4.05 -13.02
CA SER A 121 11.97 3.70 -11.75
C SER A 121 11.04 2.94 -10.83
N GLN A 122 11.51 1.75 -10.46
CA GLN A 122 10.99 0.97 -9.36
C GLN A 122 10.94 1.76 -8.04
N HIS A 123 12.03 2.43 -7.66
CA HIS A 123 12.13 3.14 -6.39
C HIS A 123 11.13 4.30 -6.30
N THR A 124 10.88 4.98 -7.43
CA THR A 124 9.84 5.99 -7.51
C THR A 124 8.46 5.38 -7.23
N LEU A 125 8.13 4.27 -7.90
CA LEU A 125 6.80 3.65 -7.82
C LEU A 125 6.51 2.93 -6.50
N GLU A 126 7.53 2.44 -5.79
CA GLU A 126 7.38 1.72 -4.51
C GLU A 126 6.59 2.51 -3.45
N ASN A 127 6.67 3.83 -3.47
CA ASN A 127 6.04 4.71 -2.49
C ASN A 127 4.62 5.19 -2.90
N PHE A 128 4.12 4.81 -4.07
CA PHE A 128 2.79 5.19 -4.53
C PHE A 128 1.78 4.06 -4.33
N ALA A 129 0.62 4.41 -3.78
CA ALA A 129 -0.53 3.51 -3.76
C ALA A 129 -0.93 3.17 -5.21
N ALA A 130 -1.30 1.91 -5.45
CA ALA A 130 -1.76 1.45 -6.78
C ALA A 130 -2.87 2.34 -7.34
N ALA A 131 -3.73 2.90 -6.46
CA ALA A 131 -4.77 3.86 -6.82
C ALA A 131 -4.30 5.07 -7.65
N ASN A 132 -3.03 5.45 -7.51
CA ASN A 132 -2.39 6.59 -8.18
C ASN A 132 -1.49 6.18 -9.34
N ILE A 133 -1.46 4.89 -9.70
CA ILE A 133 -0.61 4.35 -10.77
C ILE A 133 -1.51 3.99 -11.97
N THR A 134 -1.06 4.36 -13.17
CA THR A 134 -1.62 3.87 -14.43
C THR A 134 -0.51 3.22 -15.22
N LEU A 135 -0.62 1.91 -15.45
CA LEU A 135 0.33 1.16 -16.27
C LEU A 135 -0.07 1.30 -17.74
N LEU A 136 0.85 1.81 -18.55
CA LEU A 136 0.71 1.87 -20.00
C LEU A 136 1.44 0.67 -20.62
N THR A 137 0.70 -0.23 -21.28
CA THR A 137 1.26 -1.41 -21.94
C THR A 137 1.02 -1.35 -23.45
N ARG A 138 2.03 -1.73 -24.24
CA ARG A 138 1.90 -1.79 -25.70
C ARG A 138 1.23 -3.08 -26.14
N GLU A 139 0.18 -2.96 -26.94
CA GLU A 139 -0.52 -4.08 -27.58
C GLU A 139 -0.39 -3.94 -29.11
N GLY A 140 0.73 -4.43 -29.66
CA GLY A 140 1.05 -4.28 -31.08
C GLY A 140 1.24 -2.82 -31.50
N ILE A 141 0.26 -2.25 -32.20
CA ILE A 141 0.21 -0.82 -32.57
C ILE A 141 -0.60 0.03 -31.58
N ASN A 142 -1.38 -0.60 -30.70
CA ASN A 142 -2.22 0.07 -29.73
C ASN A 142 -1.55 0.13 -28.36
N PHE A 143 -2.18 0.83 -27.44
CA PHE A 143 -1.81 0.87 -26.04
C PHE A 143 -3.01 0.54 -25.16
N VAL A 144 -2.75 -0.18 -24.07
CA VAL A 144 -3.73 -0.49 -23.03
C VAL A 144 -3.34 0.30 -21.78
N LEU A 145 -4.32 0.97 -21.19
CA LEU A 145 -4.20 1.67 -19.92
C LEU A 145 -4.81 0.78 -18.84
N ASN A 146 -3.98 0.34 -17.90
CA ASN A 146 -4.44 -0.34 -16.70
C ASN A 146 -4.36 0.63 -15.52
N HIS A 147 -5.51 1.19 -15.15
CA HIS A 147 -5.63 2.03 -13.96
C HIS A 147 -5.68 1.17 -12.72
N LYS A 148 -4.94 1.57 -11.68
CA LYS A 148 -4.82 0.79 -10.45
C LYS A 148 -4.31 -0.64 -10.71
N PRO A 149 -3.19 -0.77 -11.43
CA PRO A 149 -2.67 -2.07 -11.79
C PRO A 149 -2.32 -2.84 -10.52
N VAL A 150 -2.66 -4.13 -10.56
CA VAL A 150 -2.31 -5.12 -9.54
C VAL A 150 -0.80 -5.18 -9.34
N ARG A 151 -0.33 -5.37 -8.10
CA ARG A 151 1.11 -5.24 -7.77
C ARG A 151 1.94 -6.32 -8.44
N THR A 152 1.35 -7.50 -8.63
CA THR A 152 1.96 -8.62 -9.39
C THR A 152 2.25 -8.22 -10.83
N LEU A 153 1.33 -7.53 -11.51
CA LEU A 153 1.52 -7.05 -12.88
C LEU A 153 2.58 -5.96 -12.96
N LEU A 154 2.62 -5.04 -11.99
CA LEU A 154 3.71 -4.06 -11.87
C LEU A 154 5.07 -4.75 -11.68
N HIS A 155 5.13 -5.76 -10.82
CA HIS A 155 6.32 -6.57 -10.61
C HIS A 155 6.74 -7.31 -11.89
N GLU A 156 5.84 -7.97 -12.61
CA GLU A 156 6.21 -8.67 -13.85
C GLU A 156 6.65 -7.72 -14.96
N SER A 157 5.95 -6.58 -15.11
CA SER A 157 6.21 -5.64 -16.21
C SER A 157 7.47 -4.81 -16.02
N LEU A 158 7.76 -4.42 -14.78
CA LEU A 158 8.77 -3.41 -14.46
C LEU A 158 9.75 -3.88 -13.37
N ARG A 159 9.63 -5.13 -12.89
CA ARG A 159 10.43 -5.72 -11.80
C ARG A 159 10.34 -4.94 -10.47
N ILE A 160 9.24 -4.21 -10.29
CA ILE A 160 9.06 -3.12 -9.30
C ILE A 160 9.03 -3.53 -7.82
N VAL A 161 8.80 -4.80 -7.50
CA VAL A 161 8.48 -5.14 -6.12
C VAL A 161 9.32 -6.30 -5.65
N ASN A 162 10.20 -6.07 -4.68
CA ASN A 162 10.57 -7.17 -3.79
C ASN A 162 9.31 -7.55 -3.01
N LEU A 163 8.50 -8.43 -3.60
CA LEU A 163 7.40 -9.06 -2.90
C LEU A 163 8.04 -10.00 -1.90
N THR A 164 8.24 -9.53 -0.67
CA THR A 164 8.58 -10.44 0.42
C THR A 164 7.38 -11.37 0.56
N PRO A 165 7.54 -12.69 0.26
CA PRO A 165 6.43 -13.61 0.35
C PRO A 165 5.86 -13.54 1.76
N THR A 166 4.58 -13.20 1.88
CA THR A 166 3.91 -13.10 3.17
C THR A 166 3.00 -14.30 3.35
N ILE A 167 3.24 -15.07 4.40
CA ILE A 167 2.39 -16.19 4.80
C ILE A 167 1.68 -15.82 6.09
N ILE A 168 0.36 -15.93 6.08
CA ILE A 168 -0.46 -15.78 7.27
C ILE A 168 -0.99 -17.16 7.66
N ILE A 169 -0.76 -17.56 8.91
CA ILE A 169 -1.23 -18.84 9.44
C ILE A 169 -2.27 -18.55 10.52
N THR A 170 -3.47 -19.06 10.29
CA THR A 170 -4.62 -18.96 11.21
C THR A 170 -4.82 -20.23 12.01
N GLU A 171 -5.67 -20.20 13.03
CA GLU A 171 -5.91 -21.38 13.89
C GLU A 171 -6.49 -22.54 13.13
N ASP A 172 -7.54 -22.30 12.36
CA ASP A 172 -8.26 -23.32 11.61
C ASP A 172 -8.83 -22.78 10.29
N ASN A 173 -9.56 -23.64 9.57
CA ASN A 173 -10.14 -23.28 8.28
C ASN A 173 -11.20 -22.15 8.40
N SER A 174 -11.91 -22.05 9.51
CA SER A 174 -12.94 -21.01 9.70
C SER A 174 -12.29 -19.64 9.92
N ALA A 175 -11.22 -19.59 10.71
CA ALA A 175 -10.39 -18.42 10.92
C ALA A 175 -9.71 -17.96 9.62
N GLY A 176 -9.13 -18.90 8.87
CA GLY A 176 -8.52 -18.65 7.57
C GLY A 176 -9.51 -18.12 6.53
N ALA A 177 -10.71 -18.72 6.47
CA ALA A 177 -11.77 -18.26 5.57
C ALA A 177 -12.27 -16.87 5.96
N PHE A 178 -12.50 -16.62 7.25
CA PHE A 178 -12.93 -15.31 7.74
C PHE A 178 -11.92 -14.22 7.42
N LEU A 179 -10.64 -14.43 7.74
CA LEU A 179 -9.56 -13.49 7.39
C LEU A 179 -9.50 -13.21 5.89
N LYS A 180 -9.51 -14.28 5.08
CA LYS A 180 -9.46 -14.16 3.62
C LYS A 180 -10.59 -13.29 3.08
N TYR A 181 -11.81 -13.50 3.58
CA TYR A 181 -12.97 -12.74 3.11
C TYR A 181 -13.08 -11.34 3.74
N LEU A 182 -12.52 -11.12 4.93
CA LEU A 182 -12.33 -9.76 5.46
C LEU A 182 -11.45 -8.93 4.53
N ILE A 183 -10.28 -9.48 4.17
CA ILE A 183 -9.35 -8.82 3.24
C ILE A 183 -10.04 -8.64 1.87
N PHE A 184 -10.69 -9.68 1.33
CA PHE A 184 -11.40 -9.59 0.05
C PHE A 184 -12.40 -8.42 -0.02
N HIS A 185 -13.17 -8.17 1.05
CA HIS A 185 -14.21 -7.15 1.04
C HIS A 185 -13.73 -5.74 1.40
N LEU A 186 -12.54 -5.60 2.01
CA LEU A 186 -12.03 -4.32 2.52
C LEU A 186 -10.78 -3.83 1.78
N ASP A 187 -9.89 -4.74 1.37
CA ASP A 187 -8.66 -4.45 0.66
C ASP A 187 -8.24 -5.63 -0.23
N GLU A 188 -8.86 -5.74 -1.41
CA GLU A 188 -8.56 -6.82 -2.37
C GLU A 188 -7.08 -6.84 -2.80
N SER A 189 -6.40 -5.69 -2.79
CA SER A 189 -4.99 -5.60 -3.19
C SER A 189 -4.04 -6.33 -2.24
N LEU A 190 -4.41 -6.41 -0.95
CA LEU A 190 -3.63 -7.16 0.04
C LEU A 190 -3.68 -8.67 -0.19
N LEU A 191 -4.76 -9.22 -0.77
CA LEU A 191 -4.84 -10.66 -1.10
C LEU A 191 -3.79 -11.11 -2.11
N GLU A 192 -3.26 -10.20 -2.92
CA GLU A 192 -2.20 -10.51 -3.89
C GLU A 192 -0.83 -10.68 -3.24
N LEU A 193 -0.69 -10.19 -2.01
CA LEU A 193 0.59 -10.10 -1.31
C LEU A 193 0.74 -11.19 -0.24
N VAL A 194 -0.37 -11.81 0.14
CA VAL A 194 -0.44 -12.78 1.25
C VAL A 194 -0.94 -14.13 0.78
N ASP A 195 -0.32 -15.20 1.27
CA ASP A 195 -0.87 -16.55 1.23
C ASP A 195 -1.42 -16.90 2.61
N ILE A 196 -2.66 -17.38 2.68
CA ILE A 196 -3.37 -17.63 3.93
C ILE A 196 -3.56 -19.13 4.11
N GLY A 197 -2.86 -19.68 5.09
CA GLY A 197 -3.00 -21.05 5.56
C GLY A 197 -3.65 -21.13 6.95
N TRP A 198 -3.87 -22.35 7.40
CA TRP A 198 -4.41 -22.62 8.74
C TRP A 198 -3.71 -23.84 9.38
N ALA A 199 -3.73 -23.86 10.70
CA ALA A 199 -3.24 -24.96 11.53
C ALA A 199 -4.40 -25.88 11.98
N ASN A 200 -4.19 -26.68 13.03
CA ASN A 200 -5.24 -27.49 13.67
C ASN A 200 -5.62 -26.94 15.06
N GLY A 201 -5.64 -25.62 15.20
CA GLY A 201 -5.98 -24.89 16.43
C GLY A 201 -4.81 -24.10 17.02
N TRP A 202 -5.12 -23.29 18.05
CA TRP A 202 -4.15 -22.41 18.72
C TRP A 202 -2.91 -23.12 19.28
N THR A 203 -2.99 -24.39 19.70
CA THR A 203 -1.82 -25.13 20.22
C THR A 203 -0.77 -25.37 19.15
N ASP A 204 -1.20 -25.62 17.91
CA ASP A 204 -0.28 -25.80 16.78
C ASP A 204 0.34 -24.45 16.39
N LEU A 205 -0.43 -23.35 16.46
CA LEU A 205 0.10 -22.00 16.30
C LEU A 205 1.15 -21.67 17.37
N ASP A 206 0.92 -22.02 18.63
CA ASP A 206 1.89 -21.83 19.72
C ASP A 206 3.18 -22.62 19.45
N GLU A 207 3.10 -23.82 18.87
CA GLU A 207 4.28 -24.60 18.49
C GLU A 207 5.03 -23.97 17.31
N ILE A 208 4.34 -23.41 16.32
CA ILE A 208 4.98 -22.61 15.26
C ILE A 208 5.67 -21.39 15.87
N LEU A 209 4.96 -20.68 16.75
CA LEU A 209 5.42 -19.48 17.44
C LEU A 209 6.72 -19.72 18.21
N LYS A 210 6.84 -20.86 18.91
CA LYS A 210 8.04 -21.24 19.68
C LYS A 210 9.21 -21.72 18.82
N ARG A 211 8.93 -22.38 17.70
CA ARG A 211 9.95 -23.06 16.88
C ARG A 211 10.44 -22.20 15.71
N PHE A 212 9.84 -21.04 15.50
CA PHE A 212 10.18 -20.21 14.36
C PHE A 212 11.57 -19.56 14.49
N PRO A 213 12.45 -19.70 13.48
CA PRO A 213 13.76 -19.07 13.50
C PRO A 213 13.64 -17.55 13.33
N SER A 214 14.16 -16.81 14.31
CA SER A 214 14.09 -15.33 14.36
C SER A 214 14.95 -14.62 13.30
N GLU A 215 15.85 -15.34 12.64
CA GLU A 215 16.83 -14.83 11.69
C GLU A 215 16.30 -14.76 10.24
N LEU A 216 15.11 -15.29 9.96
CA LEU A 216 14.52 -15.25 8.62
C LEU A 216 14.03 -13.83 8.30
N LYS A 217 14.72 -13.17 7.35
CA LYS A 217 14.40 -11.81 6.88
C LYS A 217 13.85 -11.74 5.47
N LYS A 218 13.73 -12.88 4.78
CA LYS A 218 13.35 -12.95 3.35
C LYS A 218 11.90 -13.38 3.12
N ILE A 219 11.18 -13.73 4.19
CA ILE A 219 9.79 -14.18 4.16
C ILE A 219 9.12 -13.56 5.38
N HIS A 220 7.94 -12.98 5.20
CA HIS A 220 7.13 -12.51 6.31
C HIS A 220 6.17 -13.62 6.71
N ILE A 221 6.20 -14.02 7.97
CA ILE A 221 5.20 -14.94 8.51
C ILE A 221 4.47 -14.24 9.65
N ARG A 222 3.14 -14.32 9.65
CA ARG A 222 2.28 -13.80 10.72
C ARG A 222 1.37 -14.90 11.22
N LEU A 223 1.28 -15.05 12.53
CA LEU A 223 0.25 -15.89 13.14
C LEU A 223 -0.96 -15.03 13.48
N VAL A 224 -2.14 -15.52 13.15
CA VAL A 224 -3.39 -14.83 13.44
C VAL A 224 -4.27 -15.78 14.25
N TYR A 225 -4.39 -15.48 15.54
CA TYR A 225 -5.24 -16.21 16.46
C TYR A 225 -6.69 -15.72 16.38
N ASP A 226 -7.60 -16.50 16.91
CA ASP A 226 -8.99 -16.12 17.07
C ASP A 226 -9.15 -15.05 18.16
N GLY A 227 -10.28 -14.35 18.13
CA GLY A 227 -10.55 -13.26 19.06
C GLY A 227 -10.53 -13.69 20.53
N ASP A 228 -10.95 -14.93 20.80
CA ASP A 228 -11.07 -15.50 22.14
C ASP A 228 -9.72 -15.82 22.81
N GLN A 229 -8.64 -15.89 22.02
CA GLN A 229 -7.29 -16.12 22.50
C GLN A 229 -6.60 -14.86 23.05
N ARG A 230 -7.23 -13.68 22.93
CA ARG A 230 -6.66 -12.35 23.26
C ARG A 230 -6.28 -12.17 24.74
N GLY A 231 -6.73 -13.07 25.62
CA GLY A 231 -6.41 -13.08 27.05
C GLY A 231 -5.33 -14.09 27.49
N ILE A 232 -4.80 -14.90 26.56
CA ILE A 232 -3.76 -15.89 26.88
C ILE A 232 -2.38 -15.24 26.79
N ASP A 233 -1.63 -15.27 27.89
CA ASP A 233 -0.26 -14.79 27.91
C ASP A 233 0.65 -15.72 27.11
N ARG A 234 1.37 -15.14 26.15
CA ARG A 234 2.34 -15.82 25.28
C ARG A 234 3.72 -15.18 25.52
N PRO A 235 4.36 -15.44 26.68
CA PRO A 235 5.59 -14.77 27.07
C PRO A 235 6.78 -15.20 26.20
N ASN A 236 7.73 -14.29 26.01
CA ASN A 236 9.03 -14.53 25.37
C ASN A 236 9.00 -14.97 23.90
N VAL A 237 8.19 -14.32 23.06
CA VAL A 237 8.28 -14.56 21.62
C VAL A 237 8.61 -13.29 20.86
N ASN A 238 9.75 -13.31 20.18
CA ASN A 238 10.17 -12.27 19.23
C ASN A 238 9.43 -12.37 17.88
N PHE A 239 8.37 -13.17 17.82
CA PHE A 239 7.65 -13.49 16.60
C PHE A 239 6.32 -12.72 16.55
N PRO A 240 6.03 -11.98 15.47
CA PRO A 240 4.83 -11.17 15.36
C PRO A 240 3.55 -12.00 15.18
N PHE A 241 2.54 -11.70 15.98
CA PHE A 241 1.21 -12.31 15.90
C PHE A 241 0.09 -11.29 16.11
N HIS A 242 -1.10 -11.61 15.62
CA HIS A 242 -2.32 -10.80 15.73
C HIS A 242 -3.49 -11.67 16.21
N TYR A 243 -4.60 -11.01 16.53
CA TYR A 243 -5.87 -11.64 16.87
C TYR A 243 -6.94 -11.11 15.93
N LEU A 244 -7.78 -12.00 15.38
CA LEU A 244 -8.92 -11.65 14.57
C LEU A 244 -9.83 -10.62 15.27
N PRO A 245 -10.62 -9.85 14.49
CA PRO A 245 -11.56 -8.91 15.07
C PRO A 245 -12.50 -9.57 16.07
N ASP A 246 -12.92 -8.81 17.07
CA ASP A 246 -13.77 -9.26 18.17
C ASP A 246 -13.09 -10.24 19.15
N ALA A 247 -13.87 -10.77 20.10
CA ALA A 247 -13.41 -11.62 21.20
C ALA A 247 -13.94 -13.07 21.14
N ASP A 248 -14.60 -13.44 20.04
CA ASP A 248 -15.25 -14.74 19.85
C ASP A 248 -14.63 -15.52 18.68
N ASP A 249 -14.95 -16.81 18.61
CA ASP A 249 -14.65 -17.72 17.50
C ASP A 249 -15.22 -17.19 16.16
N PRO A 250 -14.45 -17.20 15.05
CA PRO A 250 -14.88 -16.67 13.75
C PRO A 250 -16.14 -17.33 13.18
N ALA A 251 -16.28 -18.65 13.33
CA ALA A 251 -17.47 -19.36 12.87
C ALA A 251 -18.71 -18.90 13.64
N LYS A 252 -18.59 -18.70 14.96
CA LYS A 252 -19.64 -18.14 15.79
C LYS A 252 -19.99 -16.71 15.39
N LEU A 253 -19.00 -15.82 15.23
CA LEU A 253 -19.20 -14.43 14.81
C LEU A 253 -20.00 -14.35 13.50
N MET A 254 -19.57 -15.10 12.50
CA MET A 254 -20.26 -15.14 11.21
C MET A 254 -21.67 -15.77 11.35
N ALA A 255 -21.82 -16.86 12.10
CA ALA A 255 -23.11 -17.53 12.26
C ALA A 255 -24.13 -16.61 12.97
N ASP A 256 -23.74 -15.92 14.04
CA ASP A 256 -24.60 -15.01 14.78
C ASP A 256 -25.03 -13.82 13.91
N ALA A 257 -24.11 -13.26 13.13
CA ALA A 257 -24.43 -12.20 12.17
C ALA A 257 -25.43 -12.66 11.11
N VAL A 258 -25.26 -13.87 10.56
CA VAL A 258 -26.17 -14.44 9.55
C VAL A 258 -27.55 -14.77 10.15
N LYS A 259 -27.60 -15.36 11.34
CA LYS A 259 -28.85 -15.67 12.05
C LYS A 259 -29.64 -14.40 12.35
N ALA A 260 -28.97 -13.32 12.75
CA ALA A 260 -29.61 -12.03 12.98
C ALA A 260 -30.03 -11.32 11.68
N ASN A 261 -29.36 -11.60 10.55
CA ASN A 261 -29.53 -10.86 9.29
C ASN A 261 -29.76 -11.78 8.08
N ILE A 262 -30.67 -12.76 8.19
CA ILE A 262 -30.98 -13.75 7.14
C ILE A 262 -31.33 -13.07 5.80
N ALA A 263 -32.07 -11.95 5.84
CA ALA A 263 -32.43 -11.20 4.64
C ALA A 263 -31.18 -10.74 3.87
N LYS A 264 -30.20 -10.18 4.58
CA LYS A 264 -28.95 -9.68 4.00
C LYS A 264 -28.12 -10.78 3.36
N PHE A 265 -28.03 -11.95 4.00
CA PHE A 265 -27.35 -13.10 3.42
C PHE A 265 -28.03 -13.53 2.11
N SER A 266 -29.37 -13.56 2.11
CA SER A 266 -30.17 -14.04 0.98
C SER A 266 -30.12 -13.12 -0.23
N GLU A 267 -29.82 -11.83 -0.06
CA GLU A 267 -29.60 -10.87 -1.16
C GLU A 267 -28.45 -11.29 -2.09
N SER A 268 -27.48 -12.05 -1.59
CA SER A 268 -26.36 -12.57 -2.40
C SER A 268 -26.77 -13.74 -3.32
N PHE A 269 -28.01 -14.22 -3.21
CA PHE A 269 -28.55 -15.35 -3.97
C PHE A 269 -29.93 -15.00 -4.58
N PRO A 270 -30.01 -14.02 -5.50
CA PRO A 270 -31.29 -13.48 -5.95
C PRO A 270 -32.21 -14.55 -6.57
N ALA A 271 -31.66 -15.49 -7.34
CA ALA A 271 -32.42 -16.56 -7.99
C ALA A 271 -33.02 -17.59 -7.00
N ASP A 272 -32.42 -17.76 -5.82
CA ASP A 272 -32.79 -18.79 -4.84
C ASP A 272 -33.18 -18.21 -3.47
N THR A 273 -33.50 -16.92 -3.41
CA THR A 273 -33.76 -16.16 -2.17
C THR A 273 -34.64 -16.92 -1.17
N GLN A 274 -35.78 -17.46 -1.60
CA GLN A 274 -36.72 -18.16 -0.69
C GLN A 274 -36.17 -19.49 -0.17
N ARG A 275 -35.42 -20.23 -1.00
CA ARG A 275 -34.77 -21.49 -0.62
C ARG A 275 -33.65 -21.22 0.37
N VAL A 276 -32.83 -20.20 0.12
CA VAL A 276 -31.76 -19.77 1.01
C VAL A 276 -32.33 -19.33 2.36
N ARG A 277 -33.38 -18.50 2.38
CA ARG A 277 -34.05 -18.10 3.64
C ARG A 277 -34.57 -19.30 4.42
N SER A 278 -35.16 -20.28 3.73
CA SER A 278 -35.67 -21.50 4.36
C SER A 278 -34.54 -22.35 4.94
N ALA A 279 -33.45 -22.55 4.19
CA ALA A 279 -32.27 -23.28 4.63
C ALA A 279 -31.64 -22.65 5.88
N LEU A 280 -31.46 -21.32 5.88
CA LEU A 280 -30.94 -20.58 7.04
C LEU A 280 -31.86 -20.67 8.26
N ALA A 281 -33.18 -20.54 8.05
CA ALA A 281 -34.17 -20.60 9.13
C ALA A 281 -34.21 -21.99 9.80
N ILE A 282 -34.08 -23.07 9.02
CA ILE A 282 -34.03 -24.45 9.56
C ILE A 282 -32.80 -24.63 10.45
N GLN A 283 -31.68 -24.02 10.10
CA GLN A 283 -30.41 -24.15 10.86
C GLN A 283 -30.25 -23.09 11.96
N ALA A 284 -31.26 -22.25 12.24
CA ALA A 284 -31.13 -21.13 13.17
C ALA A 284 -30.70 -21.55 14.60
N GLN A 285 -31.10 -22.76 15.02
CA GLN A 285 -30.81 -23.32 16.35
C GLN A 285 -29.58 -24.24 16.36
N THR A 286 -28.90 -24.40 15.23
CA THR A 286 -27.69 -25.24 15.13
C THR A 286 -26.51 -24.53 15.80
N ASP A 287 -25.65 -25.30 16.47
CA ASP A 287 -24.38 -24.83 17.01
C ASP A 287 -23.50 -24.21 15.93
N ALA A 288 -22.71 -23.19 16.29
CA ALA A 288 -21.86 -22.44 15.36
C ALA A 288 -20.88 -23.34 14.58
N LYS A 289 -20.34 -24.38 15.21
CA LYS A 289 -19.35 -25.29 14.57
C LYS A 289 -19.94 -26.07 13.40
N ASP A 290 -21.19 -26.47 13.54
CA ASP A 290 -21.91 -27.26 12.53
C ASP A 290 -22.78 -26.39 11.61
N TYR A 291 -23.00 -25.12 11.97
CA TYR A 291 -23.94 -24.23 11.29
C TYR A 291 -23.67 -24.15 9.79
N PHE A 292 -22.46 -23.76 9.38
CA PHE A 292 -22.16 -23.58 7.96
C PHE A 292 -22.12 -24.89 7.16
N HIS A 293 -21.67 -25.99 7.77
CA HIS A 293 -21.73 -27.31 7.12
C HIS A 293 -23.17 -27.74 6.87
N ASN A 294 -24.07 -27.50 7.83
CA ASN A 294 -25.49 -27.81 7.67
C ASN A 294 -26.20 -26.86 6.71
N VAL A 295 -25.83 -25.58 6.69
CA VAL A 295 -26.31 -24.61 5.70
C VAL A 295 -25.91 -25.04 4.30
N VAL A 296 -24.64 -25.40 4.05
CA VAL A 296 -24.18 -25.91 2.75
C VAL A 296 -24.96 -27.18 2.35
N ARG A 297 -25.16 -28.12 3.27
CA ARG A 297 -25.96 -29.33 3.01
C ARG A 297 -27.40 -28.99 2.63
N ALA A 298 -28.01 -28.00 3.29
CA ALA A 298 -29.37 -27.55 3.00
C ALA A 298 -29.48 -26.76 1.69
N LEU A 299 -28.43 -26.05 1.31
CA LEU A 299 -28.33 -25.32 0.04
C LEU A 299 -28.04 -26.24 -1.16
N GLY A 300 -27.39 -27.37 -0.94
CA GLY A 300 -27.06 -28.33 -2.01
C GLY A 300 -26.16 -27.68 -3.06
N GLU A 301 -26.57 -27.73 -4.34
CA GLU A 301 -25.79 -27.18 -5.46
C GLU A 301 -25.81 -25.64 -5.53
N ILE A 302 -26.60 -24.95 -4.69
CA ILE A 302 -26.71 -23.49 -4.71
C ILE A 302 -25.40 -22.82 -4.28
N ALA A 303 -24.71 -23.36 -3.28
CA ALA A 303 -23.50 -22.77 -2.73
C ALA A 303 -22.60 -23.79 -2.05
N ASP A 304 -21.29 -23.66 -2.25
CA ASP A 304 -20.29 -24.39 -1.49
C ASP A 304 -19.89 -23.65 -0.19
N LEU A 305 -19.05 -24.29 0.63
CA LEU A 305 -18.62 -23.73 1.92
C LEU A 305 -17.85 -22.40 1.75
N LYS A 306 -17.05 -22.28 0.68
CA LYS A 306 -16.30 -21.05 0.36
C LYS A 306 -17.25 -19.89 0.08
N THR A 307 -18.27 -20.13 -0.74
CA THR A 307 -19.30 -19.13 -1.06
C THR A 307 -20.08 -18.72 0.19
N VAL A 308 -20.44 -19.69 1.03
CA VAL A 308 -21.16 -19.42 2.29
C VAL A 308 -20.30 -18.56 3.23
N TYR A 309 -19.02 -18.86 3.44
CA TYR A 309 -18.13 -18.03 4.26
C TYR A 309 -17.93 -16.62 3.68
N LYS A 310 -17.80 -16.50 2.35
CA LYS A 310 -17.69 -15.21 1.67
C LYS A 310 -18.87 -14.29 1.98
N VAL A 311 -20.09 -14.83 1.84
CA VAL A 311 -21.32 -14.08 2.07
C VAL A 311 -21.54 -13.85 3.57
N ALA A 312 -21.25 -14.84 4.42
CA ALA A 312 -21.37 -14.69 5.87
C ALA A 312 -20.46 -13.58 6.41
N THR A 313 -19.22 -13.49 5.90
CA THR A 313 -18.29 -12.41 6.25
C THR A 313 -18.82 -11.05 5.79
N LEU A 314 -19.41 -10.96 4.58
CA LEU A 314 -20.06 -9.75 4.10
C LEU A 314 -21.22 -9.31 5.01
N VAL A 315 -22.03 -10.26 5.47
CA VAL A 315 -23.13 -9.99 6.40
C VAL A 315 -22.59 -9.49 7.75
N TRP A 316 -21.54 -10.10 8.27
CA TRP A 316 -20.87 -9.63 9.48
C TRP A 316 -20.31 -8.21 9.33
N LEU A 317 -19.68 -7.89 8.19
CA LEU A 317 -19.18 -6.55 7.84
C LEU A 317 -20.29 -5.52 7.59
N SER A 318 -21.52 -5.94 7.32
CA SER A 318 -22.64 -5.01 7.13
C SER A 318 -23.07 -4.33 8.43
N ILE A 319 -22.65 -4.86 9.58
CA ILE A 319 -22.87 -4.26 10.90
C ILE A 319 -21.80 -3.18 11.13
N PRO A 320 -22.17 -1.89 11.33
CA PRO A 320 -21.21 -0.79 11.36
C PRO A 320 -20.09 -0.94 12.40
N GLU A 321 -20.40 -1.43 13.60
CA GLU A 321 -19.41 -1.65 14.66
C GLU A 321 -18.37 -2.71 14.28
N ASN A 322 -18.80 -3.77 13.61
CA ASN A 322 -17.94 -4.85 13.13
C ASN A 322 -17.02 -4.37 12.02
N LYS A 323 -17.54 -3.53 11.11
CA LYS A 323 -16.74 -2.92 10.05
C LYS A 323 -15.59 -2.09 10.61
N ILE A 324 -15.84 -1.24 11.61
CA ILE A 324 -14.81 -0.44 12.27
C ILE A 324 -13.74 -1.34 12.91
N LYS A 325 -14.14 -2.43 13.59
CA LYS A 325 -13.21 -3.39 14.18
C LYS A 325 -12.33 -4.07 13.12
N ALA A 326 -12.91 -4.44 11.97
CA ALA A 326 -12.17 -5.08 10.88
C ALA A 326 -11.22 -4.12 10.16
N GLU A 327 -11.64 -2.89 9.88
CA GLU A 327 -10.77 -1.87 9.28
C GLU A 327 -9.57 -1.57 10.18
N LYS A 328 -9.79 -1.47 11.50
CA LYS A 328 -8.70 -1.32 12.47
C LYS A 328 -7.74 -2.52 12.45
N PHE A 329 -8.29 -3.74 12.49
CA PHE A 329 -7.49 -4.96 12.44
C PHE A 329 -6.64 -5.04 11.16
N LEU A 330 -7.22 -4.72 10.00
CA LEU A 330 -6.49 -4.74 8.73
C LEU A 330 -5.41 -3.66 8.67
N ALA A 331 -5.68 -2.45 9.19
CA ALA A 331 -4.66 -1.41 9.28
C ALA A 331 -3.46 -1.85 10.15
N ASP A 332 -3.74 -2.49 11.30
CA ASP A 332 -2.70 -3.03 12.18
C ASP A 332 -1.94 -4.19 11.53
N LEU A 333 -2.64 -5.07 10.80
CA LEU A 333 -2.04 -6.19 10.05
C LEU A 333 -1.15 -5.67 8.93
N SER A 334 -1.64 -4.79 8.05
CA SER A 334 -0.86 -4.23 6.94
C SER A 334 0.39 -3.49 7.43
N LYS A 335 0.26 -2.68 8.48
CA LYS A 335 1.40 -2.01 9.11
C LYS A 335 2.44 -3.01 9.62
N SER A 336 2.01 -4.15 10.16
CA SER A 336 2.94 -5.20 10.60
C SER A 336 3.67 -5.87 9.45
N LEU A 337 3.06 -5.92 8.26
CA LEU A 337 3.62 -6.61 7.10
C LEU A 337 4.68 -5.79 6.36
N GLU A 338 4.87 -4.52 6.76
CA GLU A 338 5.73 -3.55 6.06
C GLU A 338 5.29 -3.36 4.59
N ILE A 339 3.98 -3.42 4.35
CA ILE A 339 3.33 -3.27 3.04
C ILE A 339 2.60 -1.93 2.95
#